data_AF-A0A6N8HEB1-F1
#
_entry.id   AF-A0A6N8HEB1-F1
#
_cell.length_a   1.000
_cell.length_b   1.000
_cell.length_c   1.000
_cell.angle_alpha   90.00
_cell.angle_beta   90.00
_cell.angle_gamma   90.00
#
_symmetry.space_group_name_H-M   'P 1'
#
loop_
_entity.id
_entity.type
_entity.pdbx_description
1 polymer ?
#
loop_
_entity_poly.entity_id
_entity_poly.type
_entity_poly.pdbx_seq_one_letter_code
_entity_poly.pdbx_strand_id
1 'polypeptide(L)'
;MIKSKDAILIVKNYLDKNKIDYLRMSVRVLTQKTEIPYGVMEGKVLTVHTVCYDYEGYYGDDHGFITVNAEDGALLFGINSTRFYDLEQ
;
A
#
# COMPACT_ATOMS: atom_id res chain seq x y z
N MET A 1 15.50 -8.66 0.99
CA MET A 1 14.48 -8.02 0.14
C MET A 1 13.35 -9.01 -0.09
N ILE A 2 12.15 -8.66 0.35
CA ILE A 2 10.94 -9.47 0.20
C ILE A 2 10.45 -9.44 -1.25
N LYS A 3 9.80 -10.52 -1.70
CA LYS A 3 9.20 -10.56 -3.04
C LYS A 3 7.86 -9.84 -3.03
N SER A 4 7.39 -9.43 -4.20
CA SER A 4 6.08 -8.79 -4.36
C SER A 4 4.96 -9.65 -3.74
N LYS A 5 4.99 -10.98 -3.91
CA LYS A 5 4.00 -11.89 -3.29
C LYS A 5 3.96 -11.82 -1.76
N ASP A 6 5.11 -11.60 -1.12
CA ASP A 6 5.19 -11.50 0.34
C ASP A 6 4.62 -10.14 0.81
N ALA A 7 4.85 -9.08 0.05
CA ALA A 7 4.25 -7.76 0.31
C ALA A 7 2.72 -7.82 0.25
N ILE A 8 2.15 -8.56 -0.70
CA ILE A 8 0.70 -8.79 -0.78
C ILE A 8 0.17 -9.46 0.49
N LEU A 9 0.86 -10.49 0.99
CA LEU A 9 0.46 -11.21 2.19
C LEU A 9 0.54 -10.33 3.44
N ILE A 10 1.56 -9.50 3.55
CA ILE A 10 1.70 -8.51 4.64
C ILE A 10 0.52 -7.55 4.64
N VAL A 11 0.18 -7.00 3.48
CA VAL A 11 -0.94 -6.06 3.33
C VAL A 11 -2.28 -6.73 3.62
N LYS A 12 -2.52 -7.94 3.10
CA LYS A 12 -3.74 -8.70 3.40
C LYS A 12 -3.91 -8.95 4.90
N ASN A 13 -2.85 -9.43 5.57
CA ASN A 13 -2.87 -9.67 7.01
C ASN A 13 -3.13 -8.39 7.82
N TYR A 14 -2.64 -7.24 7.35
CA TYR A 14 -2.91 -5.94 7.96
C TYR A 14 -4.40 -5.57 7.81
N LEU A 15 -4.97 -5.71 6.61
CA LEU A 15 -6.37 -5.38 6.34
C LEU A 15 -7.33 -6.32 7.11
N ASP A 16 -7.05 -7.63 7.12
CA ASP A 16 -7.82 -8.64 7.85
C ASP A 16 -7.85 -8.33 9.37
N LYS A 17 -6.71 -7.95 9.96
CA LYS A 17 -6.64 -7.57 11.39
C LYS A 17 -7.46 -6.32 11.72
N ASN A 18 -7.64 -5.43 10.76
CA ASN A 18 -8.39 -4.19 10.92
C ASN A 18 -9.88 -4.34 10.53
N LYS A 19 -10.36 -5.57 10.28
CA LYS A 19 -11.76 -5.90 9.93
C LYS A 19 -12.29 -5.16 8.69
N ILE A 20 -11.43 -5.02 7.68
CA ILE A 20 -11.82 -4.44 6.40
C ILE A 20 -12.35 -5.60 5.52
N ASP A 21 -13.60 -6.02 5.78
CA ASP A 21 -14.13 -7.31 5.32
C ASP A 21 -14.74 -7.31 3.90
N TYR A 22 -14.67 -6.20 3.15
CA TYR A 22 -15.27 -6.04 1.81
C TYR A 22 -14.24 -5.81 0.68
N LEU A 23 -13.13 -6.55 0.72
CA LEU A 23 -12.01 -6.35 -0.20
C LEU A 23 -11.98 -7.40 -1.30
N ARG A 24 -12.27 -6.97 -2.53
CA ARG A 24 -11.93 -7.75 -3.72
C ARG A 24 -10.54 -7.34 -4.19
N MET A 25 -9.53 -8.02 -3.67
CA MET A 25 -8.14 -7.68 -3.96
C MET A 25 -7.73 -8.03 -5.42
N SER A 26 -7.85 -7.07 -6.34
CA SER A 26 -7.06 -7.07 -7.58
C SER A 26 -5.66 -6.59 -7.24
N VAL A 27 -4.71 -7.52 -7.13
CA VAL A 27 -3.41 -7.15 -6.57
C VAL A 27 -2.41 -6.78 -7.64
N ARG A 28 -2.10 -5.49 -7.70
CA ARG A 28 -0.96 -4.96 -8.45
C ARG A 28 0.10 -4.49 -7.46
N VAL A 29 1.35 -4.80 -7.75
CA VAL A 29 2.49 -4.36 -6.95
C VAL A 29 3.40 -3.53 -7.84
N LEU A 30 3.63 -2.29 -7.44
CA LEU A 30 4.66 -1.45 -8.02
C LEU A 30 5.89 -1.51 -7.12
N THR A 31 7.04 -1.88 -7.71
CA THR A 31 8.32 -1.85 -7.01
C THR A 31 9.13 -0.68 -7.54
N GLN A 32 9.54 0.23 -6.66
CA GLN A 32 10.34 1.39 -7.05
C GLN A 32 11.29 1.81 -5.93
N LYS A 33 12.31 2.58 -6.29
CA LYS A 33 13.16 3.28 -5.33
C LYS A 33 12.63 4.70 -5.17
N THR A 34 12.32 5.11 -3.95
CA THR A 34 11.70 6.42 -3.69
C THR A 34 12.13 6.97 -2.33
N GLU A 35 12.06 8.29 -2.17
CA GLU A 35 12.24 8.95 -0.88
C GLU A 35 10.95 8.84 -0.08
N ILE A 36 11.06 8.45 1.20
CA ILE A 36 9.88 8.29 2.05
C ILE A 36 9.35 9.67 2.45
N PRO A 37 8.07 9.99 2.17
CA PRO A 37 7.55 11.33 2.32
C PRO A 37 7.18 11.72 3.77
N TYR A 38 6.94 10.74 4.65
CA TYR A 38 6.55 11.00 6.04
C TYR A 38 6.76 9.78 6.94
N GLY A 39 6.75 10.03 8.26
CA GLY A 39 6.83 9.00 9.29
C GLY A 39 8.25 8.69 9.74
N VAL A 40 8.45 7.55 10.39
CA VAL A 40 9.73 7.20 11.06
C VAL A 40 10.92 7.11 10.09
N MET A 41 10.64 6.85 8.81
CA MET A 41 11.65 6.71 7.76
C MET A 41 11.71 7.90 6.80
N GLU A 42 11.07 9.02 7.13
CA GLU A 42 11.04 10.24 6.32
C GLU A 42 12.45 10.69 5.87
N GLY A 43 12.55 11.11 4.61
CA GLY A 43 13.80 11.55 3.98
C GLY A 43 14.77 10.43 3.58
N LYS A 44 14.47 9.16 3.90
CA LYS A 44 15.29 8.02 3.47
C LYS A 44 14.88 7.57 2.08
N VAL A 45 15.87 7.25 1.25
CA VAL A 45 15.63 6.65 -0.07
C VAL A 45 15.64 5.13 0.06
N LEU A 46 14.47 4.50 -0.10
CA LEU A 46 14.28 3.06 0.07
C LEU A 46 13.73 2.41 -1.21
N THR A 47 13.98 1.12 -1.37
CA THR A 47 13.21 0.30 -2.32
C THR A 47 11.91 -0.10 -1.63
N VAL A 48 10.77 0.19 -2.26
CA VAL A 48 9.44 -0.06 -1.69
C VAL A 48 8.60 -0.91 -2.63
N HIS A 49 7.65 -1.65 -2.06
CA HIS A 49 6.54 -2.28 -2.75
C HIS A 49 5.26 -1.53 -2.39
N THR A 50 4.61 -0.91 -3.37
CA THR A 50 3.27 -0.34 -3.20
C THR A 50 2.25 -1.34 -3.71
N VAL A 51 1.40 -1.82 -2.80
CA VAL A 51 0.32 -2.78 -3.09
C VAL A 51 -0.97 -2.01 -3.28
N CYS A 52 -1.59 -2.13 -4.45
CA CYS A 52 -2.94 -1.65 -4.72
C CYS A 52 -3.96 -2.73 -4.33
N TYR A 53 -5.05 -2.32 -3.67
CA TYR A 53 -6.21 -3.16 -3.39
C TYR A 53 -7.50 -2.39 -3.71
N ASP A 54 -8.50 -3.10 -4.24
CA ASP A 54 -9.80 -2.53 -4.57
C ASP A 54 -10.81 -2.82 -3.44
N TYR A 55 -11.56 -1.79 -3.04
CA TYR A 55 -12.69 -1.86 -2.14
C TYR A 55 -13.97 -1.78 -2.97
N GLU A 56 -14.77 -2.84 -3.02
CA GLU A 56 -16.11 -2.79 -3.63
C GLU A 56 -17.07 -2.22 -2.57
N GLY A 57 -17.25 -0.90 -2.58
CA GLY A 57 -18.16 -0.20 -1.67
C GLY A 57 -19.57 0.00 -2.25
N TYR A 58 -20.54 0.31 -1.39
CA TYR A 58 -21.93 0.59 -1.79
C TYR A 58 -22.08 1.76 -2.78
N TYR A 59 -21.06 2.63 -2.89
CA TYR A 59 -21.04 3.83 -3.72
C TYR A 59 -20.03 3.79 -4.88
N GLY A 60 -19.37 2.65 -5.11
CA GLY A 60 -18.38 2.47 -6.17
C GLY A 60 -17.08 1.81 -5.69
N ASP A 61 -16.23 1.48 -6.65
CA ASP A 61 -14.91 0.91 -6.41
C ASP A 61 -13.96 2.02 -5.95
N ASP A 62 -13.27 1.82 -4.82
CA ASP A 62 -12.21 2.72 -4.34
C ASP A 62 -10.88 1.95 -4.31
N HIS A 63 -9.78 2.59 -4.70
CA HIS A 63 -8.46 1.98 -4.76
C HIS A 63 -7.61 2.42 -3.58
N GLY A 64 -7.30 1.49 -2.68
CA GLY A 64 -6.35 1.70 -1.60
C GLY A 64 -4.94 1.29 -2.00
N PHE A 65 -3.96 2.02 -1.50
CA PHE A 65 -2.54 1.78 -1.73
C PHE A 65 -1.84 1.66 -0.38
N ILE A 66 -1.10 0.58 -0.15
CA ILE A 66 -0.23 0.45 1.03
C ILE A 66 1.21 0.22 0.55
N THR A 67 2.10 1.07 1.02
CA THR A 67 3.54 1.02 0.74
C THR A 67 4.25 0.27 1.84
N VAL A 68 5.08 -0.69 1.44
CA VAL A 68 5.85 -1.59 2.30
C VAL A 68 7.33 -1.45 1.95
N ASN A 69 8.20 -1.44 2.95
CA ASN A 69 9.64 -1.51 2.73
C ASN A 69 10.00 -2.85 2.08
N ALA A 70 10.65 -2.81 0.90
CA ALA A 70 11.02 -4.02 0.20
C ALA A 70 12.15 -4.78 0.91
N GLU A 71 12.93 -4.15 1.79
CA GLU A 71 14.06 -4.81 2.46
C GLU A 71 13.61 -5.81 3.53
N ASP A 72 12.72 -5.37 4.43
CA ASP A 72 12.33 -6.05 5.67
C ASP A 72 10.81 -6.32 5.79
N GLY A 73 9.98 -5.76 4.90
CA GLY A 73 8.53 -5.90 4.95
C GLY A 73 7.82 -4.98 5.94
N ALA A 74 8.49 -3.96 6.48
CA ALA A 74 7.84 -2.98 7.34
C ALA A 74 6.76 -2.20 6.59
N LEU A 75 5.57 -2.06 7.18
CA LEU A 75 4.53 -1.15 6.69
C LEU A 75 4.99 0.29 6.86
N LEU A 76 4.98 1.07 5.78
CA LEU A 76 5.44 2.46 5.80
C LEU A 76 4.25 3.42 5.89
N PHE A 77 3.39 3.41 4.87
CA PHE A 77 2.22 4.29 4.81
C PHE A 77 1.15 3.77 3.87
N GLY A 78 -0.07 4.30 3.98
CA GLY A 78 -1.17 4.01 3.06
C GLY A 78 -1.84 5.29 2.56
N ILE A 79 -2.30 5.26 1.31
CA ILE A 79 -3.02 6.33 0.62
C ILE A 79 -4.26 5.71 -0.03
N ASN A 80 -5.37 6.44 -0.08
CA ASN A 80 -6.58 5.99 -0.78
C ASN A 80 -6.82 6.84 -2.04
N SER A 81 -7.40 6.30 -3.11
CA SER A 81 -7.60 6.99 -4.39
C SER A 81 -8.52 8.20 -4.32
N THR A 82 -9.37 8.27 -3.31
CA THR A 82 -10.09 9.51 -2.94
C THR A 82 -9.16 10.68 -2.60
N ARG A 83 -7.89 10.43 -2.24
CA ARG A 83 -6.84 11.45 -2.02
C ARG A 83 -5.59 11.28 -2.89
N PHE A 84 -5.54 10.27 -3.76
CA PHE A 84 -4.42 10.07 -4.68
C PHE A 84 -4.36 11.21 -5.72
N TYR A 85 -5.52 11.79 -6.06
CA TYR A 85 -5.61 13.01 -6.88
C TYR A 85 -5.21 14.31 -6.17
N ASP A 86 -5.11 14.32 -4.83
CA ASP A 86 -4.66 15.51 -4.08
C ASP A 86 -3.12 15.62 -4.02
N LEU A 87 -2.39 14.59 -4.47
CA LEU A 87 -0.92 14.57 -4.48
C LEU A 87 -0.30 14.97 -5.83
N GLU A 88 -1.12 15.33 -6.82
CA GLU A 88 -0.69 15.92 -8.09
C GLU A 88 -0.93 17.45 -8.12
N GLN A 89 -0.35 18.19 -7.17
CA GLN A 89 -0.18 19.66 -7.29
C GLN A 89 1.29 20.06 -7.21
#